data_AF-A0A4R6CRQ5-F1
#
_entry.id   AF-A0A4R6CRQ5-F1
#
_cell.length_a   1.000
_cell.length_b   1.000
_cell.length_c   1.000
_cell.angle_alpha   90.00
_cell.angle_beta   90.00
_cell.angle_gamma   90.00
#
_symmetry.space_group_name_H-M   'P 1'
#
loop_
_entity.id
_entity.type
_entity.pdbx_description
1 polymer ?
#
loop_
_entity_poly.entity_id
_entity_poly.type
_entity_poly.pdbx_seq_one_letter_code
_entity_poly.pdbx_strand_id
1 'polypeptide(L)'
;MREININDRTSSIYHYVSTYQNIPIWVIIDHLDFGGLYHFIKELPDQILNKIASDLTPFFFDNNGITLGQRFTPTIMLSFMKNILEIRNVCAHNKRLIEFNCHADAKYLSELHDQYSITASEDRKSFYNTFIIMQCFLSKTEFCILNNTLRKRFKNLNNDLNTISINDIFLKMGFPENWQLRSPLPQ
;
A
#
# COMPACT_ATOMS: atom_id res chain seq x y z
N MET A 1 17.74 0.31 -9.22
CA MET A 1 17.34 1.65 -9.66
C MET A 1 18.07 1.92 -10.96
N ARG A 2 17.39 2.13 -12.09
CA ARG A 2 18.08 2.54 -13.33
C ARG A 2 18.54 3.99 -13.11
N GLU A 3 19.83 4.24 -13.19
CA GLU A 3 20.35 5.62 -13.11
C GLU A 3 19.77 6.44 -14.25
N ILE A 4 19.23 7.62 -13.94
CA ILE A 4 18.74 8.57 -14.94
C ILE A 4 19.98 9.18 -15.61
N ASN A 5 20.34 8.67 -16.79
CA ASN A 5 21.41 9.23 -17.59
C ASN A 5 20.88 10.31 -18.52
N ILE A 6 20.90 11.55 -18.02
CA ILE A 6 20.53 12.77 -18.76
C ILE A 6 21.42 13.05 -19.99
N ASN A 7 22.52 12.32 -20.18
CA ASN A 7 23.40 12.44 -21.35
C ASN A 7 23.16 11.34 -22.40
N ASP A 8 22.26 10.40 -22.15
CA ASP A 8 21.87 9.39 -23.14
C ASP A 8 21.00 10.03 -24.23
N ARG A 9 21.62 10.31 -25.38
CA ARG A 9 20.98 10.94 -26.55
C ARG A 9 19.80 10.15 -27.14
N THR A 10 19.64 8.89 -26.76
CA THR A 10 18.53 8.04 -27.22
C THR A 10 17.35 8.02 -26.24
N SER A 11 17.53 8.58 -25.03
CA SER A 11 16.47 8.61 -24.02
C SER A 11 15.43 9.70 -24.31
N SER A 12 14.17 9.41 -24.00
CA SER A 12 13.09 10.41 -24.00
C SER A 12 13.43 11.60 -23.09
N ILE A 13 14.11 11.34 -21.97
CA ILE A 13 14.61 12.36 -21.05
C ILE A 13 15.53 13.35 -21.75
N TYR A 14 16.53 12.90 -22.51
CA TYR A 14 17.44 13.78 -23.24
C TYR A 14 16.69 14.65 -24.23
N HIS A 15 15.77 14.08 -25.00
CA HIS A 15 14.95 14.83 -25.96
C HIS A 15 14.16 15.97 -25.29
N TYR A 16 13.54 15.72 -24.13
CA TYR A 16 12.78 16.75 -23.42
C TYR A 16 13.69 17.81 -22.77
N VAL A 17 14.81 17.41 -22.18
CA VAL A 17 15.80 18.34 -21.60
C VAL A 17 16.41 19.23 -22.66
N SER A 18 16.82 18.68 -23.81
CA SER A 18 17.46 19.43 -24.88
C SER A 18 16.51 20.38 -25.62
N THR A 19 15.22 20.03 -25.70
CA THR A 19 14.23 20.75 -26.52
C THR A 19 13.39 21.74 -25.71
N TYR A 20 13.04 21.40 -24.46
CA TYR A 20 12.06 22.18 -23.67
C TYR A 20 12.61 22.71 -22.34
N GLN A 21 13.87 22.37 -21.98
CA GLN A 21 14.50 22.68 -20.68
C GLN A 21 13.69 22.27 -19.44
N ASN A 22 12.68 21.42 -19.62
CA ASN A 22 11.82 20.90 -18.57
C ASN A 22 11.43 19.48 -18.92
N ILE A 23 11.44 18.60 -17.91
CA ILE A 23 11.01 17.22 -18.06
C ILE A 23 9.59 17.11 -17.52
N PRO A 24 8.61 16.70 -18.34
CA PRO A 24 7.26 16.48 -17.85
C PRO A 24 7.18 15.37 -16.80
N ILE A 25 6.26 15.50 -15.85
CA ILE A 25 6.13 14.54 -14.74
C ILE A 25 5.86 13.11 -15.22
N TRP A 26 5.07 12.93 -16.28
CA TRP A 26 4.77 11.61 -16.86
C TRP A 26 5.99 10.94 -17.48
N VAL A 27 7.06 11.68 -17.79
CA VAL A 27 8.33 11.11 -18.24
C VAL A 27 9.14 10.65 -17.04
N ILE A 28 9.15 11.41 -15.94
CA ILE A 28 9.90 11.06 -14.71
C ILE A 28 9.28 9.85 -14.02
N ILE A 29 7.95 9.76 -14.01
CA ILE A 29 7.24 8.73 -13.25
C ILE A 29 7.60 7.30 -13.70
N ASP A 30 7.89 7.11 -14.99
CA ASP A 30 8.32 5.83 -15.56
C ASP A 30 9.69 5.35 -15.05
N HIS A 31 10.48 6.26 -14.46
CA HIS A 31 11.78 5.97 -13.88
C HIS A 31 11.75 5.87 -12.35
N LEU A 32 10.63 6.21 -11.71
CA LEU A 32 10.47 6.11 -10.27
C LEU A 32 10.00 4.72 -9.87
N ASP A 33 10.70 4.12 -8.92
CA ASP A 33 10.12 3.01 -8.18
C ASP A 33 9.17 3.53 -7.08
N PHE A 34 8.43 2.65 -6.41
CA PHE A 34 7.49 3.09 -5.37
C PHE A 34 8.15 3.94 -4.25
N GLY A 35 9.42 3.70 -3.95
CA GLY A 35 10.16 4.50 -2.96
C GLY A 35 10.45 5.90 -3.49
N GLY A 36 10.94 6.01 -4.72
CA GLY A 36 11.13 7.28 -5.41
C GLY A 36 9.83 8.07 -5.52
N LEU A 37 8.73 7.40 -5.88
CA LEU A 37 7.40 8.01 -5.95
C LEU A 37 6.94 8.55 -4.59
N TYR A 38 7.09 7.77 -3.52
CA TYR A 38 6.77 8.22 -2.16
C TYR A 38 7.57 9.46 -1.77
N HIS A 39 8.89 9.43 -1.96
CA HIS A 39 9.76 10.54 -1.62
C HIS A 39 9.46 11.79 -2.46
N PHE A 40 9.14 11.61 -3.74
CA PHE A 40 8.71 12.70 -4.59
C PHE A 40 7.40 13.33 -4.10
N ILE A 41 6.35 12.52 -3.87
CA ILE A 41 5.04 13.00 -3.43
C ILE A 41 5.14 13.72 -2.09
N LYS A 42 5.88 13.16 -1.12
CA LYS A 42 6.04 13.72 0.23
C LYS A 42 6.56 15.17 0.23
N GLU A 43 7.37 15.54 -0.76
CA GLU A 43 7.98 16.88 -0.84
C GLU A 43 7.15 17.86 -1.71
N LEU A 44 5.98 17.45 -2.20
CA LEU A 44 5.08 18.32 -2.95
C LEU A 44 4.39 19.35 -2.03
N PRO A 45 4.04 20.54 -2.55
CA PRO A 45 3.24 21.52 -1.82
C PRO A 45 1.91 20.95 -1.33
N ASP A 46 1.46 21.39 -0.15
CA ASP A 46 0.20 20.95 0.47
C ASP A 46 -1.01 21.04 -0.47
N GLN A 47 -1.07 22.07 -1.33
CA GLN A 47 -2.16 22.21 -2.29
C GLN A 47 -2.22 21.03 -3.27
N ILE A 48 -1.07 20.51 -3.70
CA ILE A 48 -1.00 19.35 -4.60
C ILE A 48 -1.30 18.07 -3.83
N LEU A 49 -0.73 17.92 -2.63
CA LEU A 49 -1.01 16.78 -1.76
C LEU A 49 -2.50 16.63 -1.46
N ASN A 50 -3.20 17.74 -1.17
CA ASN A 50 -4.64 17.74 -0.95
C ASN A 50 -5.42 17.31 -2.20
N LYS A 51 -4.98 17.71 -3.40
CA LYS A 51 -5.58 17.24 -4.65
C LYS A 51 -5.39 15.74 -4.84
N ILE A 52 -4.16 15.23 -4.66
CA ILE A 52 -3.88 13.79 -4.78
C ILE A 52 -4.73 12.99 -3.79
N ALA A 53 -4.80 13.43 -2.52
CA ALA A 53 -5.61 12.76 -1.51
C ALA A 53 -7.10 12.77 -1.88
N SER A 54 -7.60 13.89 -2.42
CA SER A 54 -8.96 13.98 -2.96
C SER A 54 -9.20 13.01 -4.12
N ASP A 55 -8.25 12.91 -5.06
CA ASP A 55 -8.34 12.03 -6.24
C ASP A 55 -8.29 10.54 -5.88
N LEU A 56 -7.73 10.19 -4.72
CA LEU A 56 -7.72 8.82 -4.20
C LEU A 56 -9.00 8.43 -3.45
N THR A 57 -9.81 9.41 -3.04
CA THR A 57 -11.05 9.16 -2.27
C THR A 57 -12.04 8.23 -2.98
N PRO A 58 -12.24 8.26 -4.32
CA PRO A 58 -13.11 7.31 -5.02
C PRO A 58 -12.72 5.84 -4.80
N PHE A 59 -11.43 5.51 -4.86
CA PHE A 59 -10.95 4.14 -4.58
C PHE A 59 -11.33 3.70 -3.17
N PHE A 60 -11.21 4.62 -2.21
CA PHE A 60 -11.65 4.39 -0.84
C PHE A 60 -13.16 4.12 -0.75
N PHE A 61 -13.98 4.93 -1.41
CA PHE A 61 -15.43 4.77 -1.41
C PHE A 61 -15.90 3.47 -2.07
N ASP A 62 -15.31 3.10 -3.22
CA ASP A 62 -15.71 1.90 -3.96
C ASP A 62 -15.44 0.60 -3.19
N ASN A 63 -14.38 0.58 -2.39
CA ASN A 63 -14.03 -0.58 -1.56
C ASN A 63 -14.84 -0.65 -0.26
N ASN A 64 -15.15 0.49 0.34
CA ASN A 64 -15.61 0.56 1.73
C ASN A 64 -17.08 0.97 1.88
N GLY A 65 -17.72 1.53 0.83
CA GLY A 65 -19.14 1.85 0.82
C GLY A 65 -19.58 2.94 1.81
N ILE A 66 -18.65 3.75 2.34
CA ILE A 66 -18.93 4.66 3.45
C ILE A 66 -19.02 6.12 3.00
N THR A 67 -20.08 6.79 3.43
CA THR A 67 -20.29 8.23 3.29
C THR A 67 -20.18 8.92 4.65
N LEU A 68 -19.27 9.89 4.71
CA LEU A 68 -19.19 11.02 5.66
C LEU A 68 -18.72 10.74 7.11
N GLY A 69 -17.54 11.30 7.45
CA GLY A 69 -17.02 11.46 8.81
C GLY A 69 -15.61 12.04 8.84
N GLN A 70 -14.63 11.28 8.37
CA GLN A 70 -13.22 11.61 8.16
C GLN A 70 -12.87 11.60 6.68
N ARG A 71 -12.09 12.59 6.26
CA ARG A 71 -11.56 12.68 4.89
C ARG A 71 -10.25 11.93 4.81
N PHE A 72 -10.00 11.30 3.67
CA PHE A 72 -8.67 10.81 3.33
C PHE A 72 -7.73 12.01 3.15
N THR A 73 -7.03 12.39 4.21
CA THR A 73 -6.14 13.58 4.21
C THR A 73 -4.75 13.24 3.69
N PRO A 74 -3.97 14.23 3.22
CA PRO A 74 -2.56 14.04 2.89
C PRO A 74 -1.75 13.33 3.98
N THR A 75 -1.98 13.66 5.24
CA THR A 75 -1.29 13.04 6.38
C THR A 75 -1.58 11.55 6.49
N ILE A 76 -2.85 11.15 6.30
CA ILE A 76 -3.26 9.74 6.30
C ILE A 76 -2.66 9.04 5.07
N MET A 77 -2.80 9.64 3.90
CA MET A 77 -2.25 9.13 2.63
C MET A 77 -0.74 8.85 2.75
N LEU A 78 0.05 9.84 3.18
CA LEU A 78 1.51 9.70 3.32
C LEU A 78 1.89 8.66 4.39
N SER A 79 1.14 8.58 5.48
CA SER A 79 1.33 7.55 6.51
C SER A 79 1.12 6.14 5.95
N PHE A 80 0.06 5.95 5.15
CA PHE A 80 -0.24 4.67 4.54
C PHE A 80 0.78 4.29 3.47
N MET A 81 1.12 5.22 2.57
CA MET A 81 2.14 5.00 1.56
C MET A 81 3.48 4.60 2.18
N LYS A 82 3.83 5.19 3.33
CA LYS A 82 5.06 4.84 4.05
C LYS A 82 5.04 3.38 4.55
N ASN A 83 3.94 2.94 5.14
CA ASN A 83 3.76 1.55 5.60
C ASN A 83 3.84 0.56 4.40
N ILE A 84 3.17 0.88 3.30
CA ILE A 84 3.22 0.09 2.06
C ILE A 84 4.66 0.02 1.51
N LEU A 85 5.41 1.13 1.52
CA LEU A 85 6.81 1.17 1.10
C LEU A 85 7.69 0.25 1.95
N GLU A 86 7.50 0.25 3.26
CA GLU A 86 8.25 -0.62 4.17
C GLU A 86 8.00 -2.10 3.89
N ILE A 87 6.74 -2.51 3.75
CA ILE A 87 6.37 -3.89 3.37
C ILE A 87 6.96 -4.26 2.01
N ARG A 88 6.86 -3.38 1.01
CA ARG A 88 7.47 -3.61 -0.31
C ARG A 88 8.98 -3.83 -0.19
N ASN A 89 9.66 -3.04 0.64
CA ASN A 89 11.11 -3.17 0.84
C ASN A 89 11.47 -4.49 1.53
N VAL A 90 10.68 -4.95 2.50
CA VAL A 90 10.85 -6.28 3.11
C VAL A 90 10.77 -7.38 2.06
N CYS A 91 9.73 -7.34 1.21
CA CYS A 91 9.55 -8.28 0.11
C CYS A 91 10.74 -8.26 -0.88
N ALA A 92 11.22 -7.08 -1.25
CA ALA A 92 12.30 -6.93 -2.24
C ALA A 92 13.68 -7.34 -1.71
N HIS A 93 13.92 -7.21 -0.40
CA HIS A 93 15.19 -7.56 0.23
C HIS A 93 15.21 -8.95 0.85
N ASN A 94 14.29 -9.84 0.45
CA ASN A 94 14.15 -11.22 0.96
C ASN A 94 14.10 -11.30 2.49
N LYS A 95 13.52 -10.27 3.14
CA LYS A 95 13.30 -10.27 4.59
C LYS A 95 11.99 -11.00 4.89
N ARG A 96 11.93 -11.64 6.06
CA ARG A 96 10.74 -12.38 6.51
C ARG A 96 9.61 -11.40 6.85
N LEU A 97 8.44 -11.55 6.20
CA LEU A 97 7.22 -10.80 6.53
C LEU A 97 6.59 -11.24 7.85
N ILE A 98 6.77 -12.52 8.22
CA ILE A 98 6.31 -13.06 9.50
C ILE A 98 7.10 -12.37 10.63
N GLU A 99 6.40 -11.78 11.60
CA GLU A 99 6.94 -10.92 12.68
C GLU A 99 7.45 -9.55 12.24
N PHE A 100 7.26 -9.16 10.98
CA PHE A 100 7.60 -7.80 10.56
C PHE A 100 6.53 -6.82 11.04
N ASN A 101 7.00 -5.72 11.65
CA ASN A 101 6.20 -4.55 11.95
C ASN A 101 6.85 -3.33 11.29
N CYS A 102 6.03 -2.46 10.70
CA CYS A 102 6.44 -1.15 10.24
C CYS A 102 7.03 -0.34 11.41
N HIS A 103 7.94 0.58 11.11
CA HIS A 103 8.61 1.38 12.15
C HIS A 103 7.63 2.32 12.85
N ALA A 104 6.74 2.94 12.07
CA ALA A 104 5.75 3.88 12.56
C ALA A 104 4.34 3.34 12.37
N ASP A 105 3.50 3.68 13.33
CA ASP A 105 2.09 3.34 13.31
C ASP A 105 1.38 4.01 12.11
N ALA A 106 0.52 3.26 11.42
CA ALA A 106 -0.34 3.83 10.39
C ALA A 106 -1.36 4.76 11.06
N LYS A 107 -1.70 5.88 10.41
CA LYS A 107 -2.72 6.78 10.93
C LYS A 107 -4.09 6.08 11.00
N TYR A 108 -4.78 6.25 12.12
CA TYR A 108 -6.13 5.78 12.24
C TYR A 108 -7.06 6.52 11.25
N LEU A 109 -7.92 5.75 10.58
CA LEU A 109 -8.98 6.21 9.69
C LEU A 109 -10.21 5.38 10.03
N SER A 110 -11.20 5.97 10.72
CA SER A 110 -12.36 5.24 11.26
C SER A 110 -13.09 4.45 10.19
N GLU A 111 -13.34 5.07 9.05
CA GLU A 111 -14.10 4.49 7.94
C GLU A 111 -13.43 3.23 7.39
N LEU A 112 -12.12 3.06 7.57
CA LEU A 112 -11.44 1.84 7.18
C LEU A 112 -11.33 0.86 8.34
N HIS A 113 -10.73 1.31 9.44
CA HIS A 113 -10.26 0.44 10.52
C HIS A 113 -11.41 -0.14 11.35
N ASP A 114 -12.50 0.61 11.52
CA ASP A 114 -13.66 0.14 12.28
C ASP A 114 -14.32 -1.09 11.62
N GLN A 115 -14.32 -1.17 10.29
CA GLN A 115 -14.82 -2.35 9.55
C GLN A 115 -14.05 -3.63 9.87
N TYR A 116 -12.80 -3.48 10.32
CA TYR A 116 -11.92 -4.58 10.70
C TYR A 116 -11.79 -4.72 12.23
N SER A 117 -12.62 -4.00 12.99
CA SER A 117 -12.60 -3.98 14.46
C SER A 117 -11.25 -3.54 15.04
N ILE A 118 -10.54 -2.67 14.33
CA ILE A 118 -9.28 -2.06 14.78
C ILE A 118 -9.61 -0.68 15.32
N THR A 119 -9.29 -0.43 16.58
CA THR A 119 -9.54 0.84 17.27
C THR A 119 -8.36 1.82 17.15
N ALA A 120 -8.60 3.09 17.43
CA ALA A 120 -7.56 4.13 17.40
C ALA A 120 -6.40 3.89 18.38
N SER A 121 -6.64 3.17 19.48
CA SER A 121 -5.62 2.84 20.50
C SER A 121 -4.74 1.63 20.16
N GLU A 122 -5.16 0.79 19.21
CA GLU A 122 -4.41 -0.40 18.82
C GLU A 122 -3.20 -0.06 17.93
N ASP A 123 -2.18 -0.92 17.96
CA ASP A 123 -1.00 -0.80 17.10
C ASP A 123 -1.34 -1.26 15.66
N ARG A 124 -1.03 -0.42 14.67
CA ARG A 124 -1.32 -0.64 13.25
C ARG A 124 -0.05 -0.80 12.40
N LYS A 125 1.02 -1.34 13.00
CA LYS A 125 2.30 -1.59 12.31
C LYS A 125 2.37 -2.95 11.61
N SER A 126 1.43 -3.84 11.92
CA SER A 126 1.45 -5.21 11.40
C SER A 126 1.26 -5.26 9.88
N PHE A 127 1.68 -6.38 9.28
CA PHE A 127 1.40 -6.63 7.87
C PHE A 127 -0.10 -6.66 7.57
N TYR A 128 -0.92 -7.20 8.49
CA TYR A 128 -2.38 -7.19 8.33
C TYR A 128 -2.95 -5.78 8.15
N ASN A 129 -2.49 -4.84 8.98
CA ASN A 129 -2.93 -3.45 8.83
C ASN A 129 -2.48 -2.86 7.49
N THR A 130 -1.24 -3.11 7.08
CA THR A 130 -0.76 -2.64 5.76
C THR A 130 -1.56 -3.26 4.61
N PHE A 131 -1.99 -4.52 4.73
CA PHE A 131 -2.89 -5.16 3.77
C PHE A 131 -4.25 -4.46 3.72
N ILE A 132 -4.83 -4.08 4.86
CA ILE A 132 -6.12 -3.37 4.93
C ILE A 132 -6.02 -1.99 4.25
N ILE A 133 -5.00 -1.20 4.55
CA ILE A 133 -4.85 0.17 3.99
C ILE A 133 -4.59 0.19 2.47
N MET A 134 -4.19 -0.94 1.86
CA MET A 134 -4.09 -1.04 0.40
C MET A 134 -5.44 -0.83 -0.30
N GLN A 135 -6.58 -1.02 0.40
CA GLN A 135 -7.92 -0.67 -0.11
C GLN A 135 -8.07 0.81 -0.47
N CYS A 136 -7.27 1.69 0.13
CA CYS A 136 -7.31 3.13 -0.19
C CYS A 136 -6.59 3.48 -1.50
N PHE A 137 -5.86 2.53 -2.12
CA PHE A 137 -5.02 2.78 -3.28
C PHE A 137 -5.30 1.83 -4.45
N LEU A 138 -6.17 0.84 -4.26
CA LEU A 138 -6.53 -0.16 -5.25
C LEU A 138 -8.00 -0.02 -5.59
N SER A 139 -8.36 -0.25 -6.86
CA SER A 139 -9.76 -0.44 -7.22
C SER A 139 -10.34 -1.66 -6.50
N LYS A 140 -11.68 -1.71 -6.41
CA LYS A 140 -12.39 -2.84 -5.81
C LYS A 140 -11.95 -4.18 -6.40
N THR A 141 -11.86 -4.25 -7.73
CA THR A 141 -11.44 -5.47 -8.43
C THR A 141 -10.00 -5.85 -8.09
N GLU A 142 -9.07 -4.90 -8.08
CA GLU A 142 -7.67 -5.15 -7.72
C GLU A 142 -7.52 -5.63 -6.27
N PHE A 143 -8.24 -5.01 -5.33
CA PHE A 143 -8.23 -5.45 -3.95
C PHE A 143 -8.86 -6.84 -3.78
N CYS A 144 -9.96 -7.14 -4.47
CA CYS A 144 -10.55 -8.48 -4.49
C CYS A 144 -9.56 -9.53 -5.01
N ILE A 145 -8.80 -9.22 -6.06
CA ILE A 145 -7.74 -10.10 -6.59
C ILE A 145 -6.65 -10.30 -5.53
N LEU A 146 -6.16 -9.23 -4.90
CA LEU A 146 -5.14 -9.30 -3.85
C LEU A 146 -5.62 -10.17 -2.67
N ASN A 147 -6.80 -9.87 -2.14
CA ASN A 147 -7.41 -10.60 -1.02
C ASN A 147 -7.56 -12.09 -1.33
N ASN A 148 -8.16 -12.43 -2.48
CA ASN A 148 -8.43 -13.81 -2.84
C ASN A 148 -7.13 -14.59 -3.13
N THR A 149 -6.14 -13.92 -3.71
CA THR A 149 -4.80 -14.50 -3.94
C THR A 149 -4.12 -14.80 -2.62
N LEU A 150 -4.05 -13.82 -1.71
CA LEU A 150 -3.43 -13.98 -0.39
C LEU A 150 -4.10 -15.08 0.42
N ARG A 151 -5.44 -15.10 0.42
CA ARG A 151 -6.25 -16.15 1.02
C ARG A 151 -5.91 -17.54 0.47
N LYS A 152 -5.82 -17.69 -0.86
CA LYS A 152 -5.45 -18.98 -1.48
C LYS A 152 -4.04 -19.40 -1.06
N ARG A 153 -3.08 -18.47 -0.98
CA ARG A 153 -1.72 -18.75 -0.50
C ARG A 153 -1.70 -19.20 0.95
N PHE A 154 -2.49 -18.58 1.84
CA PHE A 154 -2.61 -19.03 3.23
C PHE A 154 -3.30 -20.38 3.39
N LYS A 155 -4.30 -20.70 2.55
CA LYS A 155 -4.89 -22.04 2.53
C LYS A 155 -3.88 -23.10 2.13
N ASN A 156 -3.10 -22.84 1.07
CA ASN A 156 -2.05 -23.76 0.65
C ASN A 156 -1.00 -23.93 1.76
N LEU A 157 -0.53 -22.82 2.34
CA LEU A 157 0.41 -22.86 3.46
C LEU A 157 -0.14 -23.70 4.62
N ASN A 158 -1.40 -23.51 5.01
CA ASN A 158 -2.03 -24.30 6.07
C ASN A 158 -2.02 -25.82 5.79
N ASN A 159 -2.17 -26.23 4.53
CA ASN A 159 -2.11 -27.65 4.16
C ASN A 159 -0.69 -28.22 4.22
N ASP A 160 0.33 -27.37 4.05
CA ASP A 160 1.74 -27.76 4.05
C ASP A 160 2.38 -27.71 5.46
N LEU A 161 1.71 -27.06 6.43
CA LEU A 161 2.17 -26.96 7.81
C LEU A 161 1.93 -28.27 8.58
N ASN A 162 2.99 -28.81 9.20
CA ASN A 162 2.92 -30.06 9.98
C ASN A 162 3.26 -29.89 11.47
N THR A 163 3.92 -28.79 11.84
CA THR A 163 4.49 -28.59 13.19
C THR A 163 3.88 -27.43 13.97
N ILE A 164 3.30 -26.46 13.27
CA ILE A 164 2.66 -25.28 13.85
C ILE A 164 1.31 -25.06 13.18
N SER A 165 0.41 -24.36 13.85
CA SER A 165 -0.85 -23.93 13.27
C SER A 165 -0.62 -22.72 12.37
N ILE A 166 -1.44 -22.56 11.33
CA ILE A 166 -1.49 -21.31 10.56
C ILE A 166 -1.85 -20.11 11.44
N ASN A 167 -2.59 -20.31 12.53
CA ASN A 167 -2.95 -19.24 13.46
C ASN A 167 -1.71 -18.71 14.22
N ASP A 168 -0.67 -19.54 14.43
CA ASP A 168 0.60 -19.06 15.00
C ASP A 168 1.29 -18.07 14.05
N ILE A 169 1.14 -18.28 12.73
CA ILE A 169 1.62 -17.36 11.70
C ILE A 169 0.77 -16.10 11.65
N PHE A 170 -0.57 -16.23 11.71
CA PHE A 170 -1.46 -15.07 11.69
C PHE A 170 -1.25 -14.15 12.88
N LEU A 171 -1.10 -14.69 14.09
CA LEU A 171 -0.79 -13.91 15.28
C LEU A 171 0.46 -13.06 15.06
N LYS A 172 1.52 -13.64 14.48
CA LYS A 172 2.77 -12.95 14.16
C LYS A 172 2.68 -11.94 13.02
N MET A 173 1.65 -12.03 12.19
CA MET A 173 1.41 -11.11 11.06
C MET A 173 0.29 -10.10 11.35
N GLY A 174 -0.35 -10.20 12.53
CA GLY A 174 -1.49 -9.38 12.96
C GLY A 174 -2.83 -9.78 12.33
N PHE A 175 -2.93 -10.94 11.68
CA PHE A 175 -4.17 -11.41 11.07
C PHE A 175 -5.13 -12.01 12.12
N PRO A 176 -6.45 -11.87 11.94
CA PRO A 176 -7.43 -12.61 12.74
C PRO A 176 -7.28 -14.12 12.59
N GLU A 177 -7.68 -14.87 13.62
CA GLU A 177 -7.70 -16.32 13.54
C GLU A 177 -8.56 -16.82 12.38
N ASN A 178 -8.08 -17.90 11.74
CA ASN A 178 -8.77 -18.58 10.66
C ASN A 178 -9.17 -17.66 9.49
N TRP A 179 -8.44 -16.56 9.27
CA TRP A 179 -8.74 -15.56 8.24
C TRP A 179 -8.88 -16.16 6.84
N GLN A 180 -8.09 -17.17 6.51
CA GLN A 180 -8.12 -17.91 5.24
C GLN A 180 -9.42 -18.68 5.00
N LEU A 181 -10.23 -18.96 6.04
CA LEU A 181 -11.50 -19.67 5.90
C LEU A 181 -12.66 -18.78 5.44
N ARG A 182 -12.52 -17.45 5.54
CA ARG A 182 -13.53 -16.48 5.09
C ARG A 182 -13.93 -16.72 3.64
N SER A 183 -15.13 -16.29 3.22
CA SER A 183 -15.53 -16.35 1.81
C SER A 183 -14.62 -15.47 0.95
N PRO A 184 -14.31 -15.86 -0.30
CA PRO A 184 -13.62 -14.96 -1.23
C PRO A 184 -14.49 -13.72 -1.50
N LEU A 185 -13.85 -12.60 -1.78
CA LEU A 185 -14.56 -11.39 -2.23
C LEU A 185 -15.02 -11.57 -3.69
N PRO A 186 -16.19 -11.03 -4.09
CA PRO A 186 -16.66 -11.10 -5.47
C PRO A 186 -15.75 -10.27 -6.39
N GLN A 187 -15.37 -10.84 -7.54
CA GLN A 187 -14.52 -10.21 -8.56
C GLN A 187 -15.36 -9.63 -9.69
#